data_AF-A0AAV0Y800-F1
#
_entry.id   AF-A0AAV0Y800-F1
#
_cell.length_a   1.000
_cell.length_b   1.000
_cell.length_c   1.000
_cell.angle_alpha   90.00
_cell.angle_beta   90.00
_cell.angle_gamma   90.00
#
_symmetry.space_group_name_H-M   'P 1'
#
loop_
_entity.id
_entity.type
_entity.pdbx_description
1 polymer ?
#
loop_
_entity_poly.entity_id
_entity_poly.type
_entity_poly.pdbx_seq_one_letter_code
_entity_poly.pdbx_strand_id
1 'polypeptide(L)'
;MPRPPSVLPTDIIKAIEDNKMFFQSGIPVPSDLSWTKIANTLNNLLTPKHLYTIVKNNRYNVQQVLAKEHTELTIENISSEESEIESNECKEIMKFNIVLTVDEWKEIGPKITKYNCQNKTFSKTNQKSYFVLEPYQWTNVIHKHFHAHCGIPCAISYKRANVHPGGNMYLKIVGSCSSCNSRFTGEMENEPGENALIVISCKYEGMYKECKGTNKRRLIGRKRDELKNKLLKENMSASYIQRIEAKEIMHFGEKEPSHIPTLNSLRILKYKALQKENLHKDPIISISILKQTNNLNSTIRDIGYDRFYIHYWSGNELDVYRQYIKQNVNSVISIDATGGVVQRPVLISGRKTANIFLYEVVVMDHTIKRQYGVAHMLSERHDTNSISHWLQEWVKDGAPCPKIVVMDQPLALMSASVKSFTQYSSLNMYLDVCSSWIIGDNKYPLPTTMIRNDFNHIMKLLSSWPEFKTSSYRIKNFYLRSIALVIQSKDF
;
A
#
# COMPACT_ATOMS: atom_id res chain seq x y z
N MET A 1 0.40 -33.06 -9.63
CA MET A 1 1.51 -33.96 -9.23
C MET A 1 2.71 -33.09 -8.85
N PRO A 2 3.41 -33.34 -7.74
CA PRO A 2 4.63 -32.60 -7.42
C PRO A 2 5.69 -32.87 -8.49
N ARG A 3 6.46 -31.84 -8.87
CA ARG A 3 7.57 -31.97 -9.82
C ARG A 3 8.54 -33.06 -9.33
N PRO A 4 9.02 -33.97 -10.20
CA PRO A 4 10.10 -34.87 -9.83
C PRO A 4 11.34 -34.05 -9.43
N PRO A 5 12.10 -34.48 -8.42
CA PRO A 5 13.31 -33.78 -7.99
C PRO A 5 14.34 -33.75 -9.13
N SER A 6 15.13 -32.68 -9.19
CA SER A 6 16.23 -32.49 -10.15
C SER A 6 17.40 -33.46 -9.97
N VAL A 7 17.40 -34.22 -8.87
CA VAL A 7 18.44 -35.17 -8.48
C VAL A 7 17.76 -36.48 -8.08
N LEU A 8 18.32 -37.61 -8.52
CA LEU A 8 17.77 -38.92 -8.16
C LEU A 8 17.94 -39.16 -6.65
N PRO A 9 16.95 -39.78 -5.97
CA PRO A 9 17.08 -40.10 -4.54
C PRO A 9 18.32 -40.91 -4.18
N THR A 10 18.80 -41.77 -5.09
CA THR A 10 20.03 -42.57 -4.93
C THR A 10 21.28 -41.70 -4.79
N ASP A 11 21.38 -40.63 -5.56
CA ASP A 11 22.54 -39.73 -5.54
C ASP A 11 22.56 -38.90 -4.25
N ILE A 12 21.37 -38.54 -3.74
CA ILE A 12 21.21 -37.84 -2.47
C ILE A 12 21.66 -38.74 -1.31
N ILE A 13 21.26 -40.02 -1.32
CA ILE A 13 21.68 -40.99 -0.30
C ILE A 13 23.20 -41.15 -0.32
N LYS A 14 23.79 -41.37 -1.51
CA LYS A 14 25.23 -41.53 -1.67
C LYS A 14 26.02 -40.31 -1.19
N ALA A 15 25.58 -39.09 -1.56
CA ALA A 15 26.25 -37.86 -1.11
C ALA A 15 26.21 -37.68 0.42
N ILE A 16 25.18 -38.22 1.08
CA ILE A 16 25.05 -38.17 2.54
C ILE A 16 25.88 -39.27 3.20
N GLU A 17 25.96 -40.47 2.62
CA GLU A 17 26.86 -41.55 3.03
C GLU A 17 28.33 -41.11 2.95
N ASP A 18 28.74 -40.51 1.83
CA ASP A 18 30.10 -40.00 1.60
C ASP A 18 30.50 -38.92 2.62
N ASN A 19 29.52 -38.29 3.28
CA ASN A 19 29.71 -37.23 4.27
C ASN A 19 29.20 -37.63 5.67
N LYS A 20 29.11 -38.94 5.97
CA LYS A 20 28.56 -39.47 7.23
C LYS A 20 29.21 -38.93 8.49
N MET A 21 30.47 -38.50 8.41
CA MET A 21 31.22 -37.91 9.52
C MET A 21 30.55 -36.67 10.14
N PHE A 22 29.76 -35.91 9.36
CA PHE A 22 29.04 -34.74 9.89
C PHE A 22 27.84 -35.10 10.77
N PHE A 23 27.45 -36.37 10.82
CA PHE A 23 26.25 -36.83 11.52
C PHE A 23 26.55 -37.62 12.81
N GLN A 24 27.84 -37.75 13.20
CA GLN A 24 28.27 -38.53 14.36
C GLN A 24 27.69 -38.04 15.69
N SER A 25 27.43 -36.73 15.82
CA SER A 25 26.83 -36.09 17.01
C SER A 25 25.34 -35.75 16.84
N GLY A 26 24.69 -36.28 15.79
CA GLY A 26 23.31 -35.98 15.41
C GLY A 26 23.21 -35.11 14.15
N ILE A 27 22.00 -34.72 13.78
CA ILE A 27 21.74 -33.94 12.55
C ILE A 27 22.16 -32.47 12.75
N PRO A 28 23.11 -31.92 11.97
CA PRO A 28 23.55 -30.53 12.11
C PRO A 28 22.42 -29.51 11.89
N VAL A 29 22.53 -28.35 12.54
CA VAL A 29 21.56 -27.24 12.38
C VAL A 29 21.51 -26.74 10.93
N PRO A 30 20.40 -26.13 10.45
CA PRO A 30 20.24 -25.79 9.03
C PRO A 30 21.24 -24.75 8.49
N SER A 31 21.94 -24.03 9.36
CA SER A 31 22.98 -23.05 9.01
C SER A 31 24.40 -23.63 9.02
N ASP A 32 24.57 -24.90 9.37
CA ASP A 32 25.86 -25.55 9.46
C ASP A 32 26.54 -25.67 8.07
N LEU A 33 27.86 -25.46 8.02
CA LEU A 33 28.65 -25.51 6.79
C LEU A 33 28.69 -26.90 6.13
N SER A 34 28.42 -27.96 6.90
CA SER A 34 28.26 -29.33 6.41
C SER A 34 27.24 -29.42 5.27
N TRP A 35 26.12 -28.70 5.36
CA TRP A 35 25.09 -28.71 4.32
C TRP A 35 25.55 -28.09 3.00
N THR A 36 26.45 -27.10 3.07
CA THR A 36 27.06 -26.49 1.88
C THR A 36 28.06 -27.44 1.23
N LYS A 37 28.80 -28.22 2.02
CA LYS A 37 29.73 -29.24 1.51
C LYS A 37 28.98 -30.38 0.81
N ILE A 38 27.86 -30.84 1.38
CA ILE A 38 26.99 -31.86 0.77
C ILE A 38 26.26 -31.30 -0.48
N ALA A 39 25.88 -30.02 -0.48
CA ALA A 39 25.33 -29.39 -1.68
C ALA A 39 26.34 -29.35 -2.84
N ASN A 40 27.61 -29.10 -2.53
CA ASN A 40 28.68 -29.08 -3.54
C ASN A 40 28.93 -30.46 -4.17
N THR A 41 28.85 -31.57 -3.41
CA THR A 41 28.96 -32.94 -3.97
C THR A 41 27.80 -33.29 -4.90
N LEU A 42 26.67 -32.59 -4.78
CA LEU A 42 25.51 -32.71 -5.66
C LEU A 42 25.47 -31.61 -6.74
N ASN A 43 26.61 -31.01 -7.08
CA ASN A 43 26.73 -29.94 -8.08
C ASN A 43 25.80 -28.74 -7.84
N ASN A 44 25.45 -28.46 -6.58
CA ASN A 44 24.51 -27.41 -6.17
C ASN A 44 23.11 -27.52 -6.81
N LEU A 45 22.73 -28.71 -7.29
CA LEU A 45 21.38 -28.99 -7.79
C LEU A 45 20.31 -28.97 -6.68
N LEU A 46 20.74 -29.05 -5.42
CA LEU A 46 19.93 -28.90 -4.22
C LEU A 46 20.54 -27.85 -3.29
N THR A 47 19.68 -26.99 -2.73
CA THR A 47 20.14 -25.99 -1.75
C THR A 47 20.44 -26.64 -0.39
N PRO A 48 21.40 -26.10 0.39
CA PRO A 48 21.73 -26.60 1.74
C PRO A 48 20.52 -26.74 2.67
N LYS A 49 19.58 -25.78 2.63
CA LYS A 49 18.33 -25.82 3.40
C LYS A 49 17.40 -26.94 2.97
N HIS A 50 17.38 -27.27 1.68
CA HIS A 50 16.59 -28.37 1.16
C HIS A 50 17.17 -29.71 1.59
N LEU A 51 18.50 -29.86 1.59
CA LEU A 51 19.19 -31.05 2.11
C LEU A 51 18.91 -31.26 3.60
N TYR A 52 19.01 -30.21 4.42
CA TYR A 52 18.61 -30.27 5.83
C TYR A 52 17.15 -30.78 5.99
N THR A 53 16.25 -30.31 5.14
CA THR A 53 14.83 -30.70 5.16
C THR A 53 14.63 -32.17 4.76
N ILE A 54 15.44 -32.69 3.84
CA ILE A 54 15.43 -34.10 3.41
C ILE A 54 15.86 -34.98 4.58
N VAL A 55 17.01 -34.68 5.21
CA VAL A 55 17.56 -35.48 6.31
C VAL A 55 16.69 -35.40 7.56
N LYS A 56 16.27 -34.20 7.97
CA LYS A 56 15.44 -34.01 9.17
C LYS A 56 14.10 -34.74 9.10
N ASN A 57 13.46 -34.73 7.94
CA ASN A 57 12.15 -35.36 7.76
C ASN A 57 12.25 -36.81 7.27
N ASN A 58 13.45 -37.40 7.31
CA ASN A 58 13.73 -38.76 6.83
C ASN A 58 13.17 -39.05 5.43
N ARG A 59 13.27 -38.08 4.52
CA ARG A 59 12.81 -38.30 3.14
C ARG A 59 13.73 -39.31 2.46
N TYR A 60 13.15 -40.19 1.66
CA TYR A 60 13.88 -41.28 0.98
C TYR A 60 14.61 -42.23 1.94
N ASN A 61 14.16 -42.33 3.20
CA ASN A 61 14.73 -43.22 4.23
C ASN A 61 16.22 -42.97 4.55
N VAL A 62 16.71 -41.75 4.31
CA VAL A 62 18.12 -41.39 4.53
C VAL A 62 18.59 -41.64 5.97
N GLN A 63 17.73 -41.48 6.98
CA GLN A 63 18.14 -41.76 8.37
C GLN A 63 18.35 -43.25 8.64
N GLN A 64 17.69 -44.15 7.91
CA GLN A 64 17.91 -45.60 8.05
C GLN A 64 19.29 -46.00 7.53
N VAL A 65 19.82 -45.28 6.55
CA VAL A 65 21.17 -45.47 6.02
C VAL A 65 22.22 -45.00 7.04
N LEU A 66 21.98 -43.86 7.69
CA LEU A 66 22.85 -43.35 8.76
C LEU A 66 22.83 -44.22 10.04
N ALA A 67 21.77 -45.01 10.26
CA ALA A 67 21.62 -45.87 11.43
C ALA A 67 22.21 -47.29 11.29
N LYS A 68 22.59 -47.72 10.07
CA LYS A 68 22.95 -49.12 9.77
C LYS A 68 24.31 -49.60 10.28
N GLU A 69 25.15 -48.75 10.87
CA GLU A 69 26.46 -49.15 11.44
C GLU A 69 26.56 -48.97 12.96
N HIS A 70 25.50 -48.54 13.65
CA HIS A 70 25.50 -48.36 15.11
C HIS A 70 25.09 -49.63 15.90
N THR A 71 25.05 -50.80 15.26
CA THR A 71 24.51 -52.04 15.85
C THR A 71 25.57 -53.07 16.25
N GLU A 72 26.79 -52.64 16.58
CA GLU A 72 27.78 -53.48 17.27
C GLU A 72 28.60 -52.60 18.21
N LEU A 73 28.11 -52.44 19.45
CA LEU A 73 28.86 -52.50 20.70
C LEU A 73 27.99 -52.00 21.87
N THR A 74 27.53 -53.00 22.64
CA THR A 74 27.25 -52.98 24.09
C THR A 74 26.20 -52.03 24.68
N ILE A 75 25.06 -52.66 25.00
CA ILE A 75 24.18 -52.34 26.11
C ILE A 75 24.92 -52.64 27.42
N GLU A 76 25.16 -51.64 28.26
CA GLU A 76 25.18 -51.80 29.71
C GLU A 76 24.43 -50.64 30.37
N ASN A 77 23.48 -51.02 31.22
CA ASN A 77 22.69 -50.14 32.08
C ASN A 77 23.59 -49.44 33.09
N ILE A 78 23.55 -48.10 33.13
CA ILE A 78 23.83 -47.34 34.35
C ILE A 78 22.76 -46.24 34.48
N SER A 79 22.03 -46.31 35.58
CA SER A 79 21.24 -45.22 36.14
C SER A 79 22.17 -44.16 36.74
N SER A 80 22.02 -42.91 36.31
CA SER A 80 22.45 -41.67 37.00
C SER A 80 22.14 -40.55 36.02
N GLU A 81 21.22 -39.63 36.31
CA GLU A 81 21.52 -38.35 36.98
C GLU A 81 22.68 -37.58 36.33
N GLU A 82 22.46 -36.26 36.19
CA GLU A 82 23.35 -35.22 35.64
C GLU A 82 23.27 -34.99 34.13
N SER A 83 23.16 -33.77 33.61
CA SER A 83 23.15 -32.45 34.24
C SER A 83 22.50 -31.47 33.28
N GLU A 84 21.51 -30.73 33.78
CA GLU A 84 21.16 -29.45 33.21
C GLU A 84 22.40 -28.56 33.33
N ILE A 85 23.02 -28.23 32.19
CA ILE A 85 23.88 -27.04 32.15
C ILE A 85 22.92 -25.86 32.23
N GLU A 86 22.53 -25.52 33.46
CA GLU A 86 22.04 -24.20 33.81
C GLU A 86 23.17 -23.21 33.51
N SER A 87 23.18 -22.68 32.28
CA SER A 87 23.61 -21.31 32.11
C SER A 87 22.63 -20.47 32.92
N ASN A 88 23.07 -20.08 34.11
CA ASN A 88 22.34 -19.30 35.10
C ASN A 88 22.11 -17.87 34.59
N GLU A 89 21.39 -17.73 33.48
CA GLU A 89 20.79 -16.48 33.03
C GLU A 89 19.47 -16.35 33.80
N CYS A 90 19.47 -15.54 34.86
CA CYS A 90 18.30 -15.24 35.67
C CYS A 90 17.08 -14.90 34.79
N LYS A 91 16.18 -15.87 34.57
CA LYS A 91 14.93 -15.65 33.84
C LYS A 91 14.02 -14.83 34.73
N GLU A 92 13.83 -13.57 34.38
CA GLU A 92 12.92 -12.71 35.11
C GLU A 92 11.47 -13.16 34.93
N ILE A 93 10.68 -13.02 36.01
CA ILE A 93 9.27 -13.39 36.04
C ILE A 93 8.46 -12.18 36.49
N MET A 94 7.51 -11.76 35.66
CA MET A 94 6.52 -10.74 35.98
C MET A 94 5.16 -11.40 36.18
N LYS A 95 4.49 -11.09 37.30
CA LYS A 95 3.12 -11.54 37.60
C LYS A 95 2.21 -10.32 37.73
N PHE A 96 1.04 -10.39 37.11
CA PHE A 96 0.03 -9.33 37.16
C PHE A 96 -1.33 -9.92 36.81
N ASN A 97 -2.40 -9.19 37.11
CA ASN A 97 -3.75 -9.61 36.80
C ASN A 97 -4.35 -8.69 35.74
N ILE A 98 -4.88 -9.26 34.66
CA ILE A 98 -5.70 -8.52 33.69
C ILE A 98 -7.14 -8.56 34.20
N VAL A 99 -7.74 -7.39 34.37
CA VAL A 99 -9.15 -7.25 34.75
C VAL A 99 -9.93 -6.77 33.53
N LEU A 100 -10.87 -7.60 33.06
CA LEU A 100 -11.73 -7.27 31.93
C LEU A 100 -13.09 -6.79 32.43
N THR A 101 -13.66 -5.81 31.74
CA THR A 101 -15.06 -5.43 31.97
C THR A 101 -16.01 -6.51 31.44
N VAL A 102 -17.26 -6.49 31.92
CA VAL A 102 -18.31 -7.39 31.42
C VAL A 102 -18.50 -7.23 29.91
N ASP A 103 -18.41 -6.00 29.38
CA ASP A 103 -18.56 -5.74 27.96
C ASP A 103 -17.37 -6.26 27.13
N GLU A 104 -16.14 -6.09 27.63
CA GLU A 104 -14.95 -6.67 26.99
C GLU A 104 -15.02 -8.20 26.99
N TRP A 105 -15.49 -8.81 28.08
CA TRP A 105 -15.67 -10.26 28.16
C TRP A 105 -16.77 -10.76 27.22
N LYS A 106 -17.89 -10.04 27.10
CA LYS A 106 -18.93 -10.35 26.11
C LYS A 106 -18.40 -10.29 24.68
N GLU A 107 -17.46 -9.38 24.39
CA GLU A 107 -16.85 -9.28 23.06
C GLU A 107 -15.92 -10.47 22.74
N ILE A 108 -15.19 -10.98 23.73
CA ILE A 108 -14.13 -11.99 23.51
C ILE A 108 -14.46 -13.39 24.02
N GLY A 109 -15.61 -13.56 24.68
CA GLY A 109 -16.00 -14.75 25.43
C GLY A 109 -15.97 -16.05 24.61
N PRO A 110 -16.08 -17.21 25.30
CA PRO A 110 -15.96 -18.51 24.65
C PRO A 110 -17.04 -18.74 23.60
N LYS A 111 -16.62 -19.21 22.43
CA LYS A 111 -17.50 -19.77 21.39
C LYS A 111 -17.05 -21.16 20.99
N ILE A 112 -18.02 -21.98 20.58
CA ILE A 112 -17.77 -23.32 20.06
C ILE A 112 -17.17 -23.19 18.65
N THR A 113 -15.93 -23.62 18.49
CA THR A 113 -15.27 -23.70 17.18
C THR A 113 -15.07 -25.15 16.77
N LYS A 114 -15.52 -25.50 15.56
CA LYS A 114 -15.37 -26.83 14.97
C LYS A 114 -14.05 -26.92 14.20
N TYR A 115 -13.22 -27.91 14.52
CA TYR A 115 -11.98 -28.17 13.80
C TYR A 115 -12.08 -29.46 13.00
N ASN A 116 -11.64 -29.41 11.74
CA ASN A 116 -11.52 -30.59 10.89
C ASN A 116 -10.22 -31.33 11.24
N CYS A 117 -10.33 -32.53 11.79
CA CYS A 117 -9.17 -33.39 12.01
C CYS A 117 -8.67 -33.94 10.67
N GLN A 118 -7.51 -33.48 10.20
CA GLN A 118 -6.78 -34.12 9.09
C GLN A 118 -5.94 -35.29 9.63
N ASN A 119 -6.59 -36.40 10.01
CA ASN A 119 -5.87 -37.67 10.19
C ASN A 119 -6.07 -38.52 8.94
N LYS A 120 -5.00 -38.70 8.16
CA LYS A 120 -4.96 -39.42 6.88
C LYS A 120 -5.09 -40.96 6.99
N THR A 121 -5.38 -41.51 8.16
CA THR A 121 -5.27 -42.97 8.36
C THR A 121 -6.50 -43.70 8.88
N PHE A 122 -7.61 -43.03 9.22
CA PHE A 122 -8.84 -43.76 9.52
C PHE A 122 -10.09 -43.04 9.02
N SER A 123 -10.87 -43.78 8.23
CA SER A 123 -12.23 -43.48 7.81
C SER A 123 -13.13 -43.23 9.03
N LYS A 124 -13.40 -41.95 9.33
CA LYS A 124 -14.65 -41.37 9.86
C LYS A 124 -14.40 -39.90 10.21
N THR A 125 -15.23 -39.02 9.66
CA THR A 125 -15.25 -37.56 9.88
C THR A 125 -15.61 -37.21 11.33
N ASN A 126 -14.66 -37.37 12.26
CA ASN A 126 -14.81 -36.86 13.62
C ASN A 126 -14.39 -35.39 13.66
N GLN A 127 -15.38 -34.49 13.50
CA GLN A 127 -15.21 -33.08 13.84
C GLN A 127 -15.09 -32.95 15.36
N LYS A 128 -13.97 -32.41 15.85
CA LYS A 128 -13.83 -32.07 17.27
C LYS A 128 -14.21 -30.60 17.47
N SER A 129 -15.15 -30.36 18.36
CA SER A 129 -15.54 -29.03 18.80
C SER A 129 -14.77 -28.66 20.07
N TYR A 130 -14.21 -27.46 20.10
CA TYR A 130 -13.53 -26.91 21.28
C TYR A 130 -14.14 -25.57 21.64
N PHE A 131 -14.24 -25.28 22.93
CA PHE A 131 -14.52 -23.94 23.42
C PHE A 131 -13.22 -23.13 23.36
N VAL A 132 -13.26 -22.03 22.61
CA VAL A 132 -12.14 -21.10 22.44
C VAL A 132 -12.68 -19.68 22.52
N LEU A 133 -11.85 -18.75 22.99
CA LEU A 133 -12.19 -17.32 22.93
C LEU A 133 -12.38 -16.86 21.47
N GLU A 134 -13.20 -15.82 21.27
CA GLU A 134 -13.61 -15.34 19.95
C GLU A 134 -12.41 -15.08 19.02
N PRO A 135 -12.23 -15.89 17.95
CA PRO A 135 -11.07 -15.77 17.07
C PRO A 135 -10.94 -14.37 16.47
N TYR A 136 -9.70 -13.93 16.31
CA TYR A 136 -9.34 -12.60 15.77
C TYR A 136 -9.72 -11.39 16.64
N GLN A 137 -10.46 -11.55 17.73
CA GLN A 137 -10.82 -10.47 18.65
C GLN A 137 -10.01 -10.50 19.94
N TRP A 138 -10.04 -11.65 20.65
CA TRP A 138 -9.51 -11.75 22.01
C TRP A 138 -8.04 -11.33 22.15
N THR A 139 -7.22 -11.64 21.14
CA THR A 139 -5.79 -11.31 21.17
C THR A 139 -5.52 -9.80 21.19
N ASN A 140 -6.41 -8.97 20.63
CA ASN A 140 -6.24 -7.52 20.63
C ASN A 140 -6.55 -6.95 22.01
N VAL A 141 -7.65 -7.39 22.62
CA VAL A 141 -8.08 -6.99 23.97
C VAL A 141 -7.03 -7.38 25.01
N ILE A 142 -6.64 -8.66 25.07
CA ILE A 142 -5.65 -9.15 26.03
C ILE A 142 -4.31 -8.41 25.90
N HIS A 143 -3.90 -8.07 24.68
CA HIS A 143 -2.64 -7.38 24.48
C HIS A 143 -2.68 -5.89 24.85
N LYS A 144 -3.82 -5.23 24.69
CA LYS A 144 -4.02 -3.85 25.14
C LYS A 144 -3.81 -3.78 26.66
N HIS A 145 -4.46 -4.69 27.39
CA HIS A 145 -4.30 -4.83 28.84
C HIS A 145 -2.87 -5.22 29.23
N PHE A 146 -2.26 -6.18 28.54
CA PHE A 146 -0.84 -6.52 28.73
C PHE A 146 0.08 -5.29 28.63
N HIS A 147 -0.09 -4.47 27.59
CA HIS A 147 0.73 -3.28 27.43
C HIS A 147 0.46 -2.26 28.53
N ALA A 148 -0.81 -2.04 28.91
CA ALA A 148 -1.18 -1.13 29.97
C ALA A 148 -0.55 -1.51 31.33
N HIS A 149 -0.41 -2.81 31.62
CA HIS A 149 0.24 -3.28 32.85
C HIS A 149 1.77 -3.29 32.78
N CYS A 150 2.34 -3.66 31.64
CA CYS A 150 3.78 -3.94 31.56
C CYS A 150 4.61 -2.81 30.94
N GLY A 151 4.02 -1.94 30.12
CA GLY A 151 4.73 -0.84 29.42
C GLY A 151 5.85 -1.29 28.48
N ILE A 152 5.90 -2.57 28.11
CA ILE A 152 6.99 -3.16 27.31
C ILE A 152 6.59 -3.35 25.84
N PRO A 153 7.53 -3.16 24.89
CA PRO A 153 7.24 -3.17 23.46
C PRO A 153 7.16 -4.59 22.87
N CYS A 154 6.87 -5.61 23.68
CA CYS A 154 6.89 -7.00 23.25
C CYS A 154 5.80 -7.30 22.22
N ALA A 155 6.18 -7.90 21.09
CA ALA A 155 5.27 -8.37 20.05
C ALA A 155 4.82 -9.80 20.32
N ILE A 156 3.91 -9.96 21.28
CA ILE A 156 3.38 -11.28 21.68
C ILE A 156 2.50 -11.84 20.56
N SER A 157 2.88 -13.02 20.08
CA SER A 157 2.04 -13.88 19.26
C SER A 157 1.28 -14.83 20.19
N TYR A 158 0.02 -14.55 20.40
CA TYR A 158 -0.88 -15.42 21.16
C TYR A 158 -1.22 -16.66 20.34
N LYS A 159 -0.87 -17.84 20.86
CA LYS A 159 -0.94 -19.11 20.11
C LYS A 159 -2.26 -19.83 20.35
N ARG A 160 -2.73 -19.88 21.61
CA ARG A 160 -3.89 -20.66 22.03
C ARG A 160 -4.60 -19.96 23.20
N ALA A 161 -5.92 -20.04 23.19
CA ALA A 161 -6.80 -19.70 24.31
C ALA A 161 -7.81 -20.85 24.43
N ASN A 162 -7.52 -21.79 25.31
CA ASN A 162 -8.37 -22.95 25.53
C ASN A 162 -9.32 -22.66 26.68
N VAL A 163 -10.61 -22.95 26.46
CA VAL A 163 -11.64 -22.87 27.50
C VAL A 163 -12.10 -24.27 27.84
N HIS A 164 -12.13 -24.58 29.14
CA HIS A 164 -12.51 -25.88 29.70
C HIS A 164 -13.68 -25.69 30.67
N PRO A 165 -14.93 -25.64 30.17
CA PRO A 165 -16.10 -25.57 31.04
C PRO A 165 -16.10 -26.74 32.02
N GLY A 166 -16.21 -26.46 33.32
CA GLY A 166 -16.20 -27.48 34.39
C GLY A 166 -14.85 -28.16 34.67
N GLY A 167 -13.74 -27.68 34.10
CA GLY A 167 -12.40 -28.15 34.46
C GLY A 167 -11.79 -27.37 35.63
N ASN A 168 -10.70 -27.90 36.24
CA ASN A 168 -9.96 -27.22 37.31
C ASN A 168 -9.36 -25.86 36.91
N MET A 169 -9.23 -25.62 35.60
CA MET A 169 -8.78 -24.35 35.05
C MET A 169 -9.67 -24.01 33.86
N TYR A 170 -10.57 -23.06 34.07
CA TYR A 170 -11.54 -22.63 33.08
C TYR A 170 -10.89 -22.05 31.81
N LEU A 171 -9.91 -21.16 31.92
CA LEU A 171 -9.25 -20.52 30.77
C LEU A 171 -7.74 -20.63 30.87
N LYS A 172 -7.09 -21.05 29.78
CA LYS A 172 -5.64 -20.99 29.62
C LYS A 172 -5.25 -20.31 28.31
N ILE A 173 -4.57 -19.17 28.43
CA ILE A 173 -3.99 -18.39 27.34
C ILE A 173 -2.49 -18.62 27.30
N VAL A 174 -1.93 -18.89 26.12
CA VAL A 174 -0.49 -19.01 25.91
C VAL A 174 -0.04 -18.15 24.74
N GLY A 175 1.03 -17.40 24.94
CA GLY A 175 1.69 -16.60 23.91
C GLY A 175 3.20 -16.58 24.06
N SER A 176 3.89 -16.13 23.02
CA SER A 176 5.33 -15.86 23.09
C SER A 176 5.69 -14.63 22.28
N CYS A 177 6.62 -13.82 22.78
CA CYS A 177 7.18 -12.70 22.02
C CYS A 177 8.02 -13.21 20.87
N SER A 178 7.81 -12.65 19.67
CA SER A 178 8.59 -13.01 18.48
C SER A 178 10.00 -12.43 18.45
N SER A 179 10.31 -11.46 19.31
CA SER A 179 11.60 -10.77 19.34
C SER A 179 12.51 -11.27 20.45
N CYS A 180 11.99 -11.45 21.67
CA CYS A 180 12.79 -11.84 22.84
C CYS A 180 12.46 -13.25 23.37
N ASN A 181 11.58 -13.99 22.69
CA ASN A 181 11.14 -15.35 23.07
C ASN A 181 10.49 -15.49 24.46
N SER A 182 10.30 -14.41 25.22
CA SER A 182 9.59 -14.41 26.49
C SER A 182 8.18 -14.98 26.34
N ARG A 183 7.77 -15.77 27.33
CA ARG A 183 6.53 -16.56 27.33
C ARG A 183 5.47 -15.89 28.19
N PHE A 184 4.27 -15.76 27.62
CA PHE A 184 3.08 -15.29 28.31
C PHE A 184 2.16 -16.46 28.60
N THR A 185 1.68 -16.54 29.83
CA THR A 185 0.64 -17.46 30.26
C THR A 185 -0.40 -16.71 31.07
N GLY A 186 -1.68 -16.78 30.67
CA GLY A 186 -2.80 -16.23 31.41
C GLY A 186 -3.73 -17.36 31.82
N GLU A 187 -4.15 -17.40 33.07
CA GLU A 187 -4.95 -18.49 33.64
C GLU A 187 -6.14 -17.93 34.43
N MET A 188 -7.26 -18.63 34.35
CA MET A 188 -8.46 -18.36 35.15
C MET A 188 -9.00 -19.70 35.63
N GLU A 189 -9.13 -19.87 36.94
CA GLU A 189 -9.53 -21.13 37.55
C GLU A 189 -11.02 -21.39 37.35
N ASN A 190 -11.85 -20.40 37.70
CA ASN A 190 -13.31 -20.52 37.70
C ASN A 190 -13.96 -19.77 36.54
N GLU A 191 -15.12 -20.25 36.10
CA GLU A 191 -15.98 -19.55 35.15
C GLU A 191 -16.50 -18.24 35.77
N PRO A 192 -16.42 -17.10 35.05
CA PRO A 192 -16.94 -15.84 35.57
C PRO A 192 -18.47 -15.88 35.61
N GLY A 193 -19.06 -15.47 36.74
CA GLY A 193 -20.50 -15.26 36.85
C GLY A 193 -21.01 -14.10 35.97
N GLU A 194 -22.31 -14.04 35.69
CA GLU A 194 -22.91 -13.12 34.70
C GLU A 194 -22.58 -11.63 34.90
N ASN A 195 -22.26 -11.21 36.12
CA ASN A 195 -21.87 -9.84 36.47
C ASN A 195 -20.59 -9.77 37.32
N ALA A 196 -19.80 -10.84 37.37
CA ALA A 196 -18.57 -10.86 38.16
C ALA A 196 -17.42 -10.16 37.42
N LEU A 197 -16.48 -9.58 38.18
CA LEU A 197 -15.22 -9.08 37.63
C LEU A 197 -14.42 -10.26 37.05
N ILE A 198 -14.06 -10.17 35.79
CA ILE A 198 -13.27 -11.19 35.10
C ILE A 198 -11.79 -10.90 35.34
N VAL A 199 -11.13 -11.76 36.11
CA VAL A 199 -9.71 -11.62 36.46
C VAL A 199 -8.91 -12.76 35.86
N ILE A 200 -7.95 -12.43 35.01
CA ILE A 200 -7.02 -13.39 34.40
C ILE A 200 -5.65 -13.20 35.04
N SER A 201 -5.20 -14.21 35.79
CA SER A 201 -3.88 -14.21 36.40
C SER A 201 -2.82 -14.49 35.34
N CYS A 202 -1.95 -13.52 35.13
CA CYS A 202 -0.96 -13.52 34.07
C CYS A 202 0.46 -13.67 34.64
N LYS A 203 1.25 -14.50 33.96
CA LYS A 203 2.69 -14.66 34.17
C LYS A 203 3.40 -14.40 32.85
N TYR A 204 4.44 -13.57 32.90
CA TYR A 204 5.32 -13.29 31.76
C TYR A 204 6.76 -13.55 32.15
N GLU A 205 7.42 -14.50 31.49
CA GLU A 205 8.75 -15.00 31.87
C GLU A 205 9.75 -14.92 30.71
N GLY A 206 11.00 -14.56 31.01
CA GLY A 206 12.13 -14.53 30.07
C GLY A 206 12.77 -13.16 29.90
N MET A 207 13.51 -12.95 28.82
CA MET A 207 14.34 -11.75 28.58
C MET A 207 13.56 -10.55 28.02
N TYR A 208 12.44 -10.18 28.63
CA TYR A 208 11.57 -9.15 28.08
C TYR A 208 12.11 -7.72 28.25
N LYS A 209 12.97 -7.47 29.24
CA LYS A 209 13.62 -6.16 29.44
C LYS A 209 14.55 -5.78 28.27
N GLU A 210 15.15 -6.78 27.64
CA GLU A 210 16.04 -6.60 26.48
C GLU A 210 15.28 -6.51 25.16
N CYS A 211 13.94 -6.59 25.18
CA CYS A 211 13.15 -6.54 23.98
C CYS A 211 13.24 -5.17 23.29
N LYS A 212 13.88 -5.15 22.12
CA LYS A 212 14.03 -3.94 21.29
C LYS A 212 12.73 -3.47 20.62
N GLY A 213 11.67 -4.29 20.61
CA GLY A 213 10.37 -3.91 20.04
C GLY A 213 10.36 -3.78 18.51
N THR A 214 11.25 -4.49 17.81
CA THR A 214 11.42 -4.39 16.36
C THR A 214 10.21 -4.94 15.57
N ASN A 215 9.56 -5.97 16.11
CA ASN A 215 8.41 -6.58 15.48
C ASN A 215 7.12 -5.88 15.90
N LYS A 216 6.15 -5.80 15.00
CA LYS A 216 4.78 -5.36 15.29
C LYS A 216 3.82 -6.53 15.21
N ARG A 217 2.73 -6.43 15.97
CA ARG A 217 1.64 -7.41 15.93
C ARG A 217 0.89 -7.29 14.61
N ARG A 218 0.40 -8.43 14.14
CA ARG A 218 -0.39 -8.50 12.92
C ARG A 218 -1.74 -7.83 13.14
N LEU A 219 -2.13 -6.94 12.24
CA LEU A 219 -3.44 -6.31 12.24
C LEU A 219 -4.52 -7.29 11.72
N ILE A 220 -5.43 -7.69 12.62
CA ILE A 220 -6.48 -8.70 12.40
C ILE A 220 -7.80 -8.29 13.08
N GLY A 221 -8.88 -8.98 12.71
CA GLY A 221 -10.19 -8.84 13.34
C GLY A 221 -10.80 -7.45 13.22
N ARG A 222 -11.63 -7.08 14.20
CA ARG A 222 -12.40 -5.83 14.19
C ARG A 222 -11.51 -4.59 14.08
N LYS A 223 -10.39 -4.56 14.81
CA LYS A 223 -9.43 -3.43 14.76
C LYS A 223 -8.91 -3.18 13.35
N ARG A 224 -8.72 -4.23 12.55
CA ARG A 224 -8.35 -4.10 11.12
C ARG A 224 -9.43 -3.40 10.33
N ASP A 225 -10.69 -3.75 10.55
CA ASP A 225 -11.82 -3.19 9.84
C ASP A 225 -12.12 -1.74 10.27
N GLU A 226 -11.95 -1.43 11.55
CA GLU A 226 -12.04 -0.06 12.07
C GLU A 226 -11.00 0.85 11.42
N LEU A 227 -9.72 0.44 11.42
CA LEU A 227 -8.66 1.23 10.77
C LEU A 227 -8.87 1.34 9.26
N LYS A 228 -9.39 0.30 8.61
CA LYS A 228 -9.78 0.33 7.19
C LYS A 228 -10.88 1.38 6.95
N ASN A 229 -11.88 1.46 7.81
CA ASN A 229 -12.94 2.45 7.70
C ASN A 229 -12.41 3.89 7.89
N LYS A 230 -11.56 4.12 8.89
CA LYS A 230 -10.89 5.42 9.09
C LYS A 230 -10.09 5.87 7.84
N LEU A 231 -9.38 4.93 7.21
CA LEU A 231 -8.54 5.19 6.02
C LEU A 231 -9.33 5.50 4.74
N LEU A 232 -10.53 4.93 4.60
CA LEU A 232 -11.32 5.01 3.37
C LEU A 232 -12.51 5.97 3.49
N LYS A 233 -13.35 5.80 4.52
CA LYS A 233 -14.59 6.57 4.70
C LYS A 233 -14.34 7.94 5.32
N GLU A 234 -13.49 7.99 6.35
CA GLU A 234 -13.16 9.24 7.05
C GLU A 234 -11.98 9.99 6.39
N ASN A 235 -11.43 9.42 5.31
CA ASN A 235 -10.29 9.95 4.54
C ASN A 235 -9.07 10.37 5.40
N MET A 236 -8.85 9.66 6.52
CA MET A 236 -7.70 9.93 7.38
C MET A 236 -6.41 9.38 6.77
N SER A 237 -5.31 10.12 6.91
CA SER A 237 -4.00 9.65 6.46
C SER A 237 -3.43 8.59 7.41
N ALA A 238 -2.60 7.69 6.87
CA ALA A 238 -1.96 6.65 7.68
C ALA A 238 -1.11 7.22 8.83
N SER A 239 -0.43 8.36 8.59
CA SER A 239 0.35 9.05 9.62
C SER A 239 -0.51 9.67 10.70
N TYR A 240 -1.66 10.25 10.32
CA TYR A 240 -2.59 10.82 11.27
C TYR A 240 -3.20 9.76 12.19
N ILE A 241 -3.64 8.62 11.62
CA ILE A 241 -4.15 7.48 12.39
C ILE A 241 -3.10 6.96 13.37
N GLN A 242 -1.87 6.72 12.92
CA GLN A 242 -0.80 6.24 13.80
C GLN A 242 -0.54 7.22 14.95
N ARG A 243 -0.57 8.52 14.68
CA ARG A 243 -0.39 9.57 15.70
C ARG A 243 -1.50 9.59 16.74
N ILE A 244 -2.76 9.40 16.33
CA ILE A 244 -3.89 9.31 17.28
C ILE A 244 -3.74 8.09 18.17
N GLU A 245 -3.51 6.92 17.59
CA GLU A 245 -3.34 5.67 18.34
C GLU A 245 -2.14 5.76 19.30
N ALA A 246 -1.04 6.39 18.90
CA ALA A 246 0.10 6.65 19.77
C ALA A 246 -0.25 7.60 20.91
N LYS A 247 -0.97 8.69 20.63
CA LYS A 247 -1.37 9.66 21.65
C LYS A 247 -2.31 9.07 22.70
N GLU A 248 -3.16 8.12 22.32
CA GLU A 248 -4.10 7.46 23.24
C GLU A 248 -3.43 6.47 24.19
N ILE A 249 -2.30 5.87 23.78
CA ILE A 249 -1.73 4.69 24.44
C ILE A 249 -0.36 4.98 25.07
N MET A 250 0.39 5.95 24.55
CA MET A 250 1.77 6.22 24.96
C MET A 250 1.89 7.49 25.78
N HIS A 251 2.68 7.43 26.85
CA HIS A 251 3.21 8.60 27.53
C HIS A 251 4.52 9.08 26.88
N PHE A 252 4.89 10.34 27.18
CA PHE A 252 6.10 10.94 26.63
C PHE A 252 7.34 10.16 27.11
N GLY A 253 8.19 9.75 26.15
CA GLY A 253 9.43 9.01 26.43
C GLY A 253 9.28 7.48 26.40
N GLU A 254 8.07 6.94 26.30
CA GLU A 254 7.85 5.49 26.21
C GLU A 254 8.21 4.92 24.82
N LYS A 255 8.56 3.63 24.79
CA LYS A 255 8.80 2.90 23.54
C LYS A 255 7.47 2.60 22.86
N GLU A 256 7.43 2.71 21.53
CA GLU A 256 6.21 2.47 20.77
C GLU A 256 5.68 1.03 20.94
N PRO A 257 4.42 0.83 21.37
CA PRO A 257 3.81 -0.47 21.56
C PRO A 257 3.85 -1.31 20.29
N SER A 258 3.91 -2.64 20.45
CA SER A 258 3.92 -3.54 19.30
C SER A 258 2.57 -3.62 18.58
N HIS A 259 1.46 -3.22 19.23
CA HIS A 259 0.12 -3.25 18.65
C HIS A 259 -0.26 -1.96 17.90
N ILE A 260 0.56 -0.91 17.95
CA ILE A 260 0.42 0.22 17.05
C ILE A 260 0.93 -0.21 15.66
N PRO A 261 0.08 -0.13 14.62
CA PRO A 261 0.46 -0.56 13.28
C PRO A 261 1.45 0.41 12.64
N THR A 262 2.38 -0.13 11.84
CA THR A 262 3.30 0.71 11.07
C THR A 262 2.59 1.46 9.94
N LEU A 263 3.16 2.60 9.53
CA LEU A 263 2.69 3.35 8.35
C LEU A 263 2.54 2.46 7.10
N ASN A 264 3.51 1.60 6.85
CA ASN A 264 3.46 0.69 5.71
C ASN A 264 2.30 -0.31 5.82
N SER A 265 2.04 -0.83 7.01
CA SER A 265 0.90 -1.75 7.24
C SER A 265 -0.44 -1.08 6.95
N LEU A 266 -0.61 0.17 7.38
CA LEU A 266 -1.80 0.97 7.08
C LEU A 266 -1.93 1.30 5.59
N ARG A 267 -0.82 1.68 4.93
CA ARG A 267 -0.80 1.93 3.47
C ARG A 267 -1.15 0.67 2.67
N ILE A 268 -0.60 -0.48 3.04
CA ILE A 268 -0.93 -1.77 2.43
C ILE A 268 -2.40 -2.15 2.70
N LEU A 269 -2.92 -1.86 3.90
CA LEU A 269 -4.32 -2.08 4.21
C LEU A 269 -5.24 -1.27 3.29
N LYS A 270 -4.97 0.04 3.15
CA LYS A 270 -5.71 0.92 2.23
C LYS A 270 -5.61 0.43 0.79
N TYR A 271 -4.40 0.17 0.31
CA TYR A 271 -4.15 -0.33 -1.05
C TYR A 271 -4.93 -1.62 -1.33
N LYS A 272 -4.85 -2.63 -0.45
CA LYS A 272 -5.57 -3.90 -0.64
C LYS A 272 -7.08 -3.74 -0.59
N ALA A 273 -7.59 -2.76 0.16
CA ALA A 273 -9.01 -2.49 0.20
C ALA A 273 -9.47 -1.83 -1.12
N LEU A 274 -8.76 -0.81 -1.60
CA LEU A 274 -9.04 -0.18 -2.90
C LEU A 274 -8.92 -1.17 -4.06
N GLN A 275 -7.93 -2.06 -4.04
CA GLN A 275 -7.77 -3.10 -5.07
C GLN A 275 -8.94 -4.09 -5.12
N LYS A 276 -9.71 -4.24 -4.04
CA LYS A 276 -10.93 -5.08 -4.05
C LYS A 276 -12.12 -4.36 -4.70
N GLU A 277 -12.08 -3.04 -4.77
CA GLU A 277 -13.11 -2.23 -5.44
C GLU A 277 -12.87 -2.15 -6.96
N ASN A 278 -11.65 -2.46 -7.41
CA ASN A 278 -11.34 -2.52 -8.83
C ASN A 278 -12.13 -3.64 -9.53
N LEU A 279 -12.74 -3.31 -10.67
CA LEU A 279 -13.49 -4.29 -11.49
C LEU A 279 -12.56 -5.30 -12.16
N HIS A 280 -11.28 -4.94 -12.36
CA HIS A 280 -10.28 -5.81 -12.94
C HIS A 280 -8.89 -5.53 -12.35
N LYS A 281 -7.99 -6.53 -12.40
CA LYS A 281 -6.60 -6.39 -11.90
C LYS A 281 -5.77 -5.41 -12.72
N ASP A 282 -5.98 -5.42 -14.04
CA ASP A 282 -5.40 -4.44 -14.96
C ASP A 282 -6.24 -3.14 -14.89
N PRO A 283 -5.61 -1.99 -14.56
CA PRO A 283 -6.33 -0.72 -14.41
C PRO A 283 -6.93 -0.21 -15.72
N ILE A 284 -6.31 -0.45 -16.87
CA ILE A 284 -6.82 0.02 -18.16
C ILE A 284 -8.07 -0.78 -18.54
N ILE A 285 -8.04 -2.10 -18.37
CA ILE A 285 -9.22 -2.95 -18.55
C ILE A 285 -10.31 -2.57 -17.56
N SER A 286 -9.95 -2.30 -16.30
CA SER A 286 -10.93 -1.84 -15.29
C SER A 286 -11.64 -0.57 -15.73
N ILE A 287 -10.93 0.39 -16.34
CA ILE A 287 -11.53 1.63 -16.87
C ILE A 287 -12.42 1.35 -18.08
N SER A 288 -12.02 0.42 -18.97
CA SER A 288 -12.87 0.00 -20.08
C SER A 288 -14.19 -0.61 -19.62
N ILE A 289 -14.13 -1.48 -18.60
CA ILE A 289 -15.33 -2.05 -17.98
C ILE A 289 -16.16 -0.93 -17.34
N LEU A 290 -15.53 0.00 -16.59
CA LEU A 290 -16.23 1.15 -15.99
C LEU A 290 -17.01 1.99 -17.02
N LYS A 291 -16.44 2.20 -18.22
CA LYS A 291 -17.13 2.90 -19.32
C LYS A 291 -18.36 2.13 -19.82
N GLN A 292 -18.36 0.80 -19.76
CA GLN A 292 -19.43 -0.04 -20.31
C GLN A 292 -20.51 -0.43 -19.29
N THR A 293 -20.14 -0.67 -18.03
CA THR A 293 -21.03 -1.29 -17.03
C THR A 293 -21.64 -0.31 -16.04
N ASN A 294 -21.04 0.86 -15.86
CA ASN A 294 -21.48 1.85 -14.88
C ASN A 294 -22.14 3.05 -15.56
N ASN A 295 -22.84 3.88 -14.79
CA ASN A 295 -23.36 5.20 -15.21
C ASN A 295 -22.24 6.22 -15.58
N LEU A 296 -21.01 5.74 -15.80
CA LEU A 296 -19.87 6.53 -16.27
C LEU A 296 -19.70 6.46 -17.79
N ASN A 297 -20.57 5.75 -18.50
CA ASN A 297 -20.60 5.72 -19.97
C ASN A 297 -20.76 7.12 -20.59
N SER A 298 -21.48 8.02 -19.92
CA SER A 298 -21.65 9.43 -20.29
C SER A 298 -20.55 10.33 -19.76
N THR A 299 -19.56 9.80 -19.02
CA THR A 299 -18.46 10.57 -18.44
C THR A 299 -17.14 10.23 -19.12
N ILE A 300 -16.85 8.95 -19.31
CA ILE A 300 -15.64 8.48 -20.00
C ILE A 300 -15.93 8.44 -21.50
N ARG A 301 -15.36 9.40 -22.23
CA ARG A 301 -15.69 9.66 -23.63
C ARG A 301 -14.88 8.80 -24.57
N ASP A 302 -13.57 8.74 -24.34
CA ASP A 302 -12.66 7.96 -25.17
C ASP A 302 -11.53 7.32 -24.35
N ILE A 303 -11.01 6.20 -24.84
CA ILE A 303 -9.91 5.44 -24.22
C ILE A 303 -8.98 4.92 -25.32
N GLY A 304 -7.71 5.33 -25.27
CA GLY A 304 -6.63 4.73 -26.05
C GLY A 304 -5.78 3.78 -25.20
N TYR A 305 -5.48 2.59 -25.73
CA TYR A 305 -4.70 1.57 -25.02
C TYR A 305 -3.20 1.66 -25.25
N ASP A 306 -2.77 1.78 -26.51
CA ASP A 306 -1.35 1.97 -26.86
C ASP A 306 -1.06 3.43 -27.17
N ARG A 307 -0.01 3.92 -26.50
CA ARG A 307 0.13 5.32 -26.07
C ARG A 307 -1.14 5.76 -25.34
N PHE A 308 -1.22 5.33 -24.09
CA PHE A 308 -2.45 5.36 -23.29
C PHE A 308 -3.03 6.78 -23.18
N TYR A 309 -4.34 6.91 -23.33
CA TYR A 309 -5.05 8.14 -22.99
C TYR A 309 -6.50 7.86 -22.58
N ILE A 310 -7.10 8.79 -21.84
CA ILE A 310 -8.52 8.81 -21.49
C ILE A 310 -9.02 10.24 -21.62
N HIS A 311 -10.12 10.43 -22.32
CA HIS A 311 -10.89 11.67 -22.32
C HIS A 311 -12.10 11.51 -21.41
N TYR A 312 -12.33 12.45 -20.49
CA TYR A 312 -13.48 12.37 -19.61
C TYR A 312 -14.03 13.74 -19.20
N TRP A 313 -15.37 13.83 -19.21
CA TRP A 313 -16.17 14.93 -18.69
C TRP A 313 -17.63 14.48 -18.58
N SER A 314 -18.29 14.89 -17.51
CA SER A 314 -19.70 14.62 -17.23
C SER A 314 -20.63 15.58 -17.97
N GLY A 315 -21.90 15.20 -18.11
CA GLY A 315 -22.93 16.11 -18.62
C GLY A 315 -23.10 17.35 -17.75
N ASN A 316 -23.01 17.19 -16.43
CA ASN A 316 -23.11 18.30 -15.48
C ASN A 316 -21.97 19.33 -15.67
N GLU A 317 -20.72 18.89 -15.85
CA GLU A 317 -19.60 19.79 -16.14
C GLU A 317 -19.84 20.59 -17.41
N LEU A 318 -20.39 19.94 -18.44
CA LEU A 318 -20.71 20.58 -19.72
C LEU A 318 -21.85 21.60 -19.59
N ASP A 319 -22.90 21.29 -18.83
CA ASP A 319 -24.03 22.18 -18.61
C ASP A 319 -23.65 23.39 -17.77
N VAL A 320 -22.84 23.19 -16.73
CA VAL A 320 -22.26 24.29 -15.95
C VAL A 320 -21.41 25.19 -16.84
N TYR A 321 -20.57 24.61 -17.70
CA TYR A 321 -19.76 25.39 -18.64
C TYR A 321 -20.60 26.19 -19.64
N ARG A 322 -21.67 25.60 -20.19
CA ARG A 322 -22.60 26.31 -21.09
C ARG A 322 -23.27 27.48 -20.38
N GLN A 323 -23.68 27.30 -19.13
CA GLN A 323 -24.27 28.36 -18.33
C GLN A 323 -23.24 29.48 -18.07
N TYR A 324 -22.01 29.13 -17.72
CA TYR A 324 -20.91 30.07 -17.54
C TYR A 324 -20.69 30.93 -18.79
N ILE A 325 -20.58 30.33 -19.98
CA ILE A 325 -20.39 31.07 -21.23
C ILE A 325 -21.57 32.00 -21.53
N LYS A 326 -22.81 31.56 -21.29
CA LYS A 326 -24.00 32.39 -21.51
C LYS A 326 -24.02 33.63 -20.61
N GLN A 327 -23.51 33.51 -19.39
CA GLN A 327 -23.50 34.60 -18.41
C GLN A 327 -22.29 35.53 -18.55
N ASN A 328 -21.21 35.08 -19.19
CA ASN A 328 -19.95 35.82 -19.28
C ASN A 328 -19.58 36.10 -20.74
N VAL A 329 -19.81 37.34 -21.18
CA VAL A 329 -19.52 37.80 -22.56
C VAL A 329 -18.05 37.55 -22.94
N ASN A 330 -17.13 37.80 -22.01
CA ASN A 330 -15.69 37.55 -22.16
C ASN A 330 -15.30 36.25 -21.45
N SER A 331 -15.88 35.13 -21.88
CA SER A 331 -15.62 33.82 -21.28
C SER A 331 -14.14 33.43 -21.37
N VAL A 332 -13.57 33.04 -20.22
CA VAL A 332 -12.17 32.66 -20.08
C VAL A 332 -12.09 31.23 -19.56
N ILE A 333 -11.28 30.40 -20.22
CA ILE A 333 -10.86 29.11 -19.68
C ILE A 333 -9.36 29.11 -19.46
N SER A 334 -8.91 28.30 -18.51
CA SER A 334 -7.50 27.99 -18.31
C SER A 334 -7.25 26.52 -18.64
N ILE A 335 -6.13 26.21 -19.31
CA ILE A 335 -5.73 24.83 -19.60
C ILE A 335 -4.33 24.59 -19.04
N ASP A 336 -4.20 23.56 -18.21
CA ASP A 336 -2.94 23.16 -17.59
C ASP A 336 -2.72 21.65 -17.69
N ALA A 337 -1.47 21.21 -17.55
CA ALA A 337 -1.05 19.82 -17.56
C ALA A 337 -0.07 19.52 -16.42
N THR A 338 -0.42 18.54 -15.57
CA THR A 338 0.42 18.13 -14.45
C THR A 338 0.82 16.65 -14.53
N GLY A 339 2.07 16.36 -14.18
CA GLY A 339 2.63 15.01 -14.18
C GLY A 339 2.67 14.39 -12.78
N GLY A 340 2.88 13.07 -12.71
CA GLY A 340 3.10 12.37 -11.44
C GLY A 340 1.83 12.04 -10.64
N VAL A 341 0.66 12.28 -11.23
CA VAL A 341 -0.65 11.98 -10.63
C VAL A 341 -1.04 10.49 -10.72
N VAL A 342 -0.47 9.75 -11.68
CA VAL A 342 -0.84 8.35 -11.94
C VAL A 342 0.40 7.45 -11.90
N GLN A 343 0.26 6.27 -11.31
CA GLN A 343 1.28 5.22 -11.40
C GLN A 343 1.27 4.65 -12.82
N ARG A 344 2.43 4.70 -13.50
CA ARG A 344 2.59 4.21 -14.89
C ARG A 344 2.21 2.72 -15.00
N PRO A 345 1.09 2.38 -15.68
CA PRO A 345 0.69 0.99 -15.86
C PRO A 345 1.64 0.24 -16.80
N VAL A 346 1.59 -1.09 -16.71
CA VAL A 346 2.24 -1.99 -17.67
C VAL A 346 1.15 -2.48 -18.61
N LEU A 347 1.33 -2.25 -19.92
CA LEU A 347 0.39 -2.66 -20.95
C LEU A 347 0.39 -4.18 -21.12
N ILE A 348 -0.63 -4.70 -21.80
CA ILE A 348 -0.75 -6.13 -22.16
C ILE A 348 0.49 -6.62 -22.93
N SER A 349 1.12 -5.75 -23.72
CA SER A 349 2.37 -6.04 -24.45
C SER A 349 3.61 -6.18 -23.55
N GLY A 350 3.50 -5.93 -22.24
CA GLY A 350 4.62 -5.87 -21.30
C GLY A 350 5.35 -4.52 -21.31
N ARG A 351 5.00 -3.60 -22.22
CA ARG A 351 5.55 -2.24 -22.26
C ARG A 351 5.06 -1.43 -21.05
N LYS A 352 5.98 -0.81 -20.32
CA LYS A 352 5.63 0.22 -19.32
C LYS A 352 5.30 1.53 -20.04
N THR A 353 4.20 2.17 -19.68
CA THR A 353 3.85 3.48 -20.27
C THR A 353 4.91 4.53 -19.92
N ALA A 354 5.04 5.54 -20.78
CA ALA A 354 5.76 6.75 -20.44
C ALA A 354 5.02 7.55 -19.34
N ASN A 355 5.50 8.77 -19.07
CA ASN A 355 4.80 9.68 -18.16
C ASN A 355 3.37 9.90 -18.66
N ILE A 356 2.40 9.75 -17.76
CA ILE A 356 1.02 10.12 -18.00
C ILE A 356 0.81 11.46 -17.31
N PHE A 357 0.32 12.45 -18.06
CA PHE A 357 -0.04 13.75 -17.54
C PHE A 357 -1.54 13.87 -17.48
N LEU A 358 -2.02 14.58 -16.46
CA LEU A 358 -3.38 15.03 -16.32
C LEU A 358 -3.48 16.43 -16.92
N TYR A 359 -4.25 16.55 -17.99
CA TYR A 359 -4.66 17.80 -18.60
C TYR A 359 -6.05 18.15 -18.09
N GLU A 360 -6.25 19.40 -17.69
CA GLU A 360 -7.55 19.90 -17.22
C GLU A 360 -7.88 21.22 -17.91
N VAL A 361 -9.13 21.36 -18.32
CA VAL A 361 -9.74 22.64 -18.65
C VAL A 361 -10.49 23.13 -17.42
N VAL A 362 -10.15 24.32 -16.97
CA VAL A 362 -10.64 24.89 -15.71
C VAL A 362 -11.24 26.26 -15.95
N VAL A 363 -12.34 26.55 -15.27
CA VAL A 363 -12.99 27.85 -15.26
C VAL A 363 -12.82 28.48 -13.89
N MET A 364 -12.47 29.76 -13.85
CA MET A 364 -12.61 30.61 -12.67
C MET A 364 -13.80 31.55 -12.90
N ASP A 365 -14.93 31.23 -12.27
CA ASP A 365 -16.10 32.08 -12.34
C ASP A 365 -16.01 33.17 -11.27
N HIS A 366 -15.71 34.39 -11.71
CA HIS A 366 -15.57 35.55 -10.83
C HIS A 366 -16.90 36.03 -10.24
N THR A 367 -18.04 35.69 -10.87
CA THR A 367 -19.38 36.07 -10.38
C THR A 367 -19.70 35.29 -9.12
N ILE A 368 -19.50 33.97 -9.14
CA ILE A 368 -19.73 33.09 -7.97
C ILE A 368 -18.47 32.86 -7.12
N LYS A 369 -17.32 33.41 -7.54
CA LYS A 369 -16.00 33.26 -6.91
C LYS A 369 -15.60 31.79 -6.69
N ARG A 370 -15.81 30.94 -7.70
CA ARG A 370 -15.47 29.51 -7.63
C ARG A 370 -14.67 29.07 -8.85
N GLN A 371 -13.80 28.10 -8.61
CA GLN A 371 -13.01 27.41 -9.62
C GLN A 371 -13.49 25.97 -9.77
N TYR A 372 -13.64 25.48 -11.00
CA TYR A 372 -14.05 24.11 -11.28
C TYR A 372 -13.54 23.63 -12.65
N GLY A 373 -13.27 22.33 -12.74
CA GLY A 373 -12.91 21.68 -14.00
C GLY A 373 -14.14 21.44 -14.89
N VAL A 374 -13.95 21.48 -16.20
CA VAL A 374 -15.02 21.30 -17.19
C VAL A 374 -14.68 20.26 -18.27
N ALA A 375 -13.41 19.92 -18.43
CA ALA A 375 -12.95 18.82 -19.28
C ALA A 375 -11.59 18.30 -18.82
N HIS A 376 -11.36 17.00 -19.00
CA HIS A 376 -10.15 16.35 -18.50
C HIS A 376 -9.59 15.33 -19.49
N MET A 377 -8.27 15.18 -19.48
CA MET A 377 -7.56 14.12 -20.19
C MET A 377 -6.40 13.57 -19.38
N LEU A 378 -6.34 12.25 -19.22
CA LEU A 378 -5.09 11.56 -18.84
C LEU A 378 -4.42 11.08 -20.11
N SER A 379 -3.15 11.41 -20.36
CA SER A 379 -2.49 11.03 -21.61
C SER A 379 -0.99 10.79 -21.46
N GLU A 380 -0.50 9.75 -22.13
CA GLU A 380 0.91 9.50 -22.46
C GLU A 380 1.38 10.35 -23.67
N ARG A 381 0.41 10.87 -24.45
CA ARG A 381 0.63 11.66 -25.66
C ARG A 381 0.60 13.16 -25.32
N HIS A 382 1.69 13.85 -25.63
CA HIS A 382 1.88 15.29 -25.38
C HIS A 382 2.05 16.11 -26.66
N ASP A 383 1.70 15.54 -27.81
CA ASP A 383 1.80 16.21 -29.10
C ASP A 383 0.55 17.04 -29.42
N THR A 384 0.72 18.00 -30.32
CA THR A 384 -0.34 18.92 -30.76
C THR A 384 -1.60 18.21 -31.25
N ASN A 385 -1.47 17.10 -31.97
CA ASN A 385 -2.62 16.43 -32.57
C ASN A 385 -3.44 15.70 -31.50
N SER A 386 -2.78 15.03 -30.56
CA SER A 386 -3.44 14.35 -29.45
C SER A 386 -4.20 15.33 -28.54
N ILE A 387 -3.57 16.46 -28.18
CA ILE A 387 -4.21 17.49 -27.35
C ILE A 387 -5.36 18.16 -28.12
N SER A 388 -5.18 18.44 -29.42
CA SER A 388 -6.22 19.05 -30.24
C SER A 388 -7.42 18.11 -30.42
N HIS A 389 -7.19 16.82 -30.61
CA HIS A 389 -8.25 15.80 -30.70
C HIS A 389 -9.10 15.79 -29.42
N TRP A 390 -8.47 15.83 -28.25
CA TRP A 390 -9.19 15.94 -26.97
C TRP A 390 -10.10 17.17 -26.89
N LEU A 391 -9.54 18.35 -27.18
CA LEU A 391 -10.29 19.61 -27.11
C LEU A 391 -11.41 19.68 -28.16
N GLN A 392 -11.16 19.16 -29.37
CA GLN A 392 -12.17 19.12 -30.44
C GLN A 392 -13.31 18.16 -30.12
N GLU A 393 -13.04 16.99 -29.53
CA GLU A 393 -14.12 16.09 -29.08
C GLU A 393 -14.96 16.73 -27.97
N TRP A 394 -14.36 17.52 -27.08
CA TRP A 394 -15.11 18.29 -26.08
C TRP A 394 -16.02 19.35 -26.71
N VAL A 395 -15.52 20.10 -27.70
CA VAL A 395 -16.34 21.07 -28.47
C VAL A 395 -17.46 20.38 -29.25
N LYS A 396 -17.16 19.25 -29.88
CA LYS A 396 -18.11 18.43 -30.64
C LYS A 396 -19.22 17.86 -29.77
N ASP A 397 -18.93 17.53 -28.52
CA ASP A 397 -19.93 17.15 -27.50
C ASP A 397 -20.83 18.32 -27.08
N GLY A 398 -20.60 19.53 -27.61
CA GLY A 398 -21.45 20.71 -27.45
C GLY A 398 -20.94 21.69 -26.40
N ALA A 399 -19.63 21.70 -26.12
CA ALA A 399 -18.98 22.78 -25.38
C ALA A 399 -18.83 24.00 -26.30
N PRO A 400 -19.39 25.18 -25.96
CA PRO A 400 -19.19 26.38 -26.77
C PRO A 400 -17.73 26.83 -26.72
N CYS A 401 -17.19 27.36 -27.84
CA CYS A 401 -15.82 27.87 -27.84
C CYS A 401 -15.69 29.10 -26.91
N PRO A 402 -14.64 29.17 -26.08
CA PRO A 402 -14.38 30.30 -25.20
C PRO A 402 -13.91 31.53 -25.99
N LYS A 403 -14.01 32.72 -25.40
CA LYS A 403 -13.42 33.93 -25.99
C LYS A 403 -11.93 34.05 -25.71
N ILE A 404 -11.48 33.58 -24.55
CA ILE A 404 -10.08 33.63 -24.15
C ILE A 404 -9.67 32.26 -23.59
N VAL A 405 -8.51 31.77 -24.01
CA VAL A 405 -7.85 30.60 -23.44
C VAL A 405 -6.55 31.04 -22.81
N VAL A 406 -6.41 30.81 -21.51
CA VAL A 406 -5.19 31.06 -20.74
C VAL A 406 -4.44 29.74 -20.56
N MET A 407 -3.15 29.72 -20.82
CA MET A 407 -2.33 28.51 -20.66
C MET A 407 -0.88 28.86 -20.41
N ASP A 408 -0.11 27.87 -19.97
CA ASP A 408 1.35 27.96 -19.94
C ASP A 408 1.94 28.01 -21.36
N GLN A 409 3.26 28.10 -21.48
CA GLN A 409 3.93 28.22 -22.79
C GLN A 409 4.43 26.90 -23.44
N PRO A 410 3.83 25.70 -23.28
CA PRO A 410 4.21 24.57 -24.13
C PRO A 410 3.69 24.78 -25.55
N LEU A 411 4.61 24.73 -26.53
CA LEU A 411 4.30 24.88 -27.96
C LEU A 411 3.18 23.94 -28.43
N ALA A 412 3.17 22.71 -27.92
CA ALA A 412 2.17 21.71 -28.26
C ALA A 412 0.76 22.14 -27.83
N LEU A 413 0.62 22.70 -26.62
CA LEU A 413 -0.65 23.14 -26.04
C LEU A 413 -1.17 24.41 -26.71
N MET A 414 -0.30 25.38 -26.99
CA MET A 414 -0.65 26.57 -27.76
C MET A 414 -1.14 26.19 -29.17
N SER A 415 -0.38 25.35 -29.87
CA SER A 415 -0.74 24.91 -31.22
C SER A 415 -2.05 24.10 -31.23
N ALA A 416 -2.29 23.28 -30.22
CA ALA A 416 -3.51 22.51 -30.10
C ALA A 416 -4.72 23.40 -29.83
N SER A 417 -4.57 24.40 -28.97
CA SER A 417 -5.64 25.34 -28.62
C SER A 417 -6.02 26.21 -29.81
N VAL A 418 -5.04 26.69 -30.59
CA VAL A 418 -5.29 27.40 -31.86
C VAL A 418 -6.12 26.53 -32.80
N LYS A 419 -5.69 25.27 -33.04
CA LYS A 419 -6.42 24.33 -33.90
C LYS A 419 -7.82 23.97 -33.41
N SER A 420 -8.09 24.08 -32.12
CA SER A 420 -9.35 23.60 -31.51
C SER A 420 -10.38 24.70 -31.31
N PHE A 421 -9.95 25.93 -31.07
CA PHE A 421 -10.85 27.03 -30.70
C PHE A 421 -10.87 28.19 -31.69
N THR A 422 -9.88 28.30 -32.57
CA THR A 422 -9.79 29.39 -33.56
C THR A 422 -10.14 28.92 -34.97
N GLN A 423 -10.33 29.87 -35.89
CA GLN A 423 -10.48 29.60 -37.31
C GLN A 423 -9.16 29.21 -38.02
N TYR A 424 -8.03 29.18 -37.33
CA TYR A 424 -6.70 28.99 -37.92
C TYR A 424 -6.17 27.57 -37.73
N SER A 425 -5.51 27.03 -38.77
CA SER A 425 -4.99 25.66 -38.76
C SER A 425 -3.62 25.51 -38.08
N SER A 426 -2.93 26.62 -37.81
CA SER A 426 -1.57 26.61 -37.25
C SER A 426 -1.31 27.81 -36.35
N LEU A 427 -0.42 27.63 -35.37
CA LEU A 427 0.03 28.69 -34.48
C LEU A 427 0.71 29.84 -35.25
N ASN A 428 1.49 29.55 -36.28
CA ASN A 428 2.17 30.58 -37.08
C ASN A 428 1.15 31.50 -37.77
N MET A 429 0.14 30.93 -38.43
CA MET A 429 -0.92 31.74 -39.05
C MET A 429 -1.66 32.61 -38.02
N TYR A 430 -1.96 32.04 -36.85
CA TYR A 430 -2.58 32.81 -35.76
C TYR A 430 -1.69 33.98 -35.31
N LEU A 431 -0.38 33.75 -35.13
CA LEU A 431 0.58 34.78 -34.73
C LEU A 431 0.76 35.87 -35.80
N ASP A 432 0.83 35.49 -37.08
CA ASP A 432 0.94 36.43 -38.20
C ASP A 432 -0.29 37.35 -38.26
N VAL A 433 -1.49 36.78 -38.06
CA VAL A 433 -2.73 37.55 -37.97
C VAL A 433 -2.69 38.49 -36.77
N CYS A 434 -2.38 38.00 -35.57
CA CYS A 434 -2.29 38.84 -34.38
C CYS A 434 -1.28 39.98 -34.58
N SER A 435 -0.12 39.72 -35.19
CA SER A 435 0.88 40.74 -35.50
C SER A 435 0.36 41.77 -36.50
N SER A 436 -0.38 41.35 -37.53
CA SER A 436 -0.95 42.26 -38.52
C SER A 436 -1.95 43.24 -37.90
N TRP A 437 -2.72 42.78 -36.91
CA TRP A 437 -3.65 43.62 -36.14
C TRP A 437 -2.92 44.63 -35.25
N ILE A 438 -1.82 44.22 -34.61
CA ILE A 438 -1.00 45.11 -33.77
C ILE A 438 -0.38 46.25 -34.60
N ILE A 439 0.04 45.95 -35.83
CA ILE A 439 0.69 46.91 -36.74
C ILE A 439 -0.35 47.75 -37.53
N GLY A 440 -1.64 47.40 -37.46
CA GLY A 440 -2.74 48.13 -38.10
C GLY A 440 -2.99 47.77 -39.58
N ASP A 441 -2.41 46.66 -40.06
CA ASP A 441 -2.59 46.16 -41.44
C ASP A 441 -3.97 45.49 -41.63
N ASN A 442 -4.55 44.94 -40.56
CA ASN A 442 -5.94 44.43 -40.44
C ASN A 442 -6.45 43.58 -41.62
N LYS A 443 -5.55 42.87 -42.33
CA LYS A 443 -5.85 42.11 -43.56
C LYS A 443 -6.73 40.88 -43.33
N TYR A 444 -6.73 40.35 -42.12
CA TYR A 444 -7.39 39.09 -41.76
C TYR A 444 -8.39 39.30 -40.63
N PRO A 445 -9.46 38.49 -40.52
CA PRO A 445 -10.40 38.62 -39.42
C PRO A 445 -9.74 38.35 -38.06
N LEU A 446 -10.19 39.07 -37.02
CA LEU A 446 -9.72 38.83 -35.66
C LEU A 446 -9.98 37.37 -35.25
N PRO A 447 -9.07 36.72 -34.48
CA PRO A 447 -9.30 35.38 -33.96
C PRO A 447 -10.63 35.27 -33.19
N THR A 448 -11.40 34.21 -33.45
CA THR A 448 -12.66 33.93 -32.72
C THR A 448 -12.43 33.67 -31.23
N THR A 449 -11.24 33.20 -30.90
CA THR A 449 -10.74 32.94 -29.55
C THR A 449 -9.32 33.48 -29.44
N MET A 450 -9.07 34.26 -28.40
CA MET A 450 -7.74 34.79 -28.08
C MET A 450 -6.97 33.81 -27.21
N ILE A 451 -5.74 33.49 -27.60
CA ILE A 451 -4.81 32.69 -26.81
C ILE A 451 -3.92 33.64 -25.99
N ARG A 452 -3.93 33.45 -24.66
CA ARG A 452 -3.16 34.23 -23.70
C ARG A 452 -2.23 33.30 -22.92
N ASN A 453 -0.98 33.71 -22.77
CA ASN A 453 -0.04 32.99 -21.92
C ASN A 453 -0.22 33.40 -20.45
N ASP A 454 0.03 32.46 -19.55
CA ASP A 454 0.05 32.69 -18.10
C ASP A 454 1.08 33.76 -17.73
N PHE A 455 0.68 34.64 -16.81
CA PHE A 455 1.49 35.79 -16.41
C PHE A 455 2.84 35.35 -15.83
N ASN A 456 2.87 34.34 -14.97
CA ASN A 456 4.11 33.91 -14.32
C ASN A 456 5.09 33.33 -15.34
N HIS A 457 4.57 32.58 -16.32
CA HIS A 457 5.38 32.05 -17.41
C HIS A 457 5.95 33.14 -18.32
N ILE A 458 5.14 34.15 -18.68
CA ILE A 458 5.63 35.32 -19.42
C ILE A 458 6.73 36.02 -18.61
N MET A 459 6.50 36.31 -17.34
CA MET A 459 7.48 37.02 -16.50
C MET A 459 8.78 36.23 -16.34
N LYS A 460 8.67 34.90 -16.20
CA LYS A 460 9.83 34.00 -16.16
C LYS A 460 10.60 34.04 -17.48
N LEU A 461 9.91 33.97 -18.62
CA LEU A 461 10.52 34.08 -19.95
C LEU A 461 11.26 35.41 -20.11
N LEU A 462 10.59 36.53 -19.85
CA LEU A 462 11.19 37.86 -19.92
C LEU A 462 12.42 37.94 -19.01
N SER A 463 12.32 37.46 -17.77
CA SER A 463 13.45 37.48 -16.84
C SER A 463 14.68 36.68 -17.28
N SER A 464 14.50 35.78 -18.27
CA SER A 464 15.54 34.91 -18.82
C SER A 464 16.21 35.47 -20.07
N TRP A 465 15.68 36.56 -20.66
CA TRP A 465 16.26 37.20 -21.83
C TRP A 465 17.71 37.64 -21.57
N PRO A 466 18.65 37.46 -22.53
CA PRO A 466 20.06 37.79 -22.35
C PRO A 466 20.28 39.21 -21.83
N GLU A 467 19.53 40.18 -22.35
CA GLU A 467 19.58 41.60 -22.01
C GLU A 467 19.23 41.82 -20.54
N PHE A 468 18.26 41.08 -19.99
CA PHE A 468 17.88 41.16 -18.59
C PHE A 468 18.75 40.28 -17.69
N LYS A 469 19.36 39.23 -18.22
CA LYS A 469 20.23 38.31 -17.47
C LYS A 469 21.59 38.94 -17.16
N THR A 470 22.11 39.78 -18.05
CA THR A 470 23.38 40.50 -17.89
C THR A 470 23.22 41.89 -17.26
N SER A 471 22.00 42.44 -17.21
CA SER A 471 21.71 43.73 -16.59
C SER A 471 21.81 43.73 -15.05
N SER A 472 22.03 44.92 -14.47
CA SER A 472 21.98 45.08 -13.01
C SER A 472 20.59 44.79 -12.46
N TYR A 473 20.52 44.34 -11.20
CA TYR A 473 19.26 44.03 -10.51
C TYR A 473 18.25 45.19 -10.59
N ARG A 474 18.71 46.44 -10.44
CA ARG A 474 17.85 47.62 -10.47
C ARG A 474 17.21 47.83 -11.84
N ILE A 475 17.99 47.66 -12.91
CA ILE A 475 17.51 47.79 -14.30
C ILE A 475 16.52 46.66 -14.60
N LYS A 476 16.90 45.42 -14.31
CA LYS A 476 16.03 44.24 -14.48
C LYS A 476 14.70 44.41 -13.76
N ASN A 477 14.72 44.79 -12.48
CA ASN A 477 13.52 44.94 -11.67
C ASN A 477 12.64 46.11 -12.16
N PHE A 478 13.23 47.22 -12.61
CA PHE A 478 12.48 48.32 -13.21
C PHE A 478 11.68 47.84 -14.43
N TYR A 479 12.36 47.25 -15.43
CA TYR A 479 11.69 46.80 -16.66
C TYR A 479 10.68 45.67 -16.41
N LEU A 480 11.00 44.68 -15.58
CA LEU A 480 10.06 43.61 -15.27
C LEU A 480 8.81 44.14 -14.56
N ARG A 481 8.94 45.14 -13.66
CA ARG A 481 7.78 45.78 -13.04
C ARG A 481 6.97 46.60 -14.03
N SER A 482 7.63 47.37 -14.91
CA SER A 482 6.95 48.14 -15.95
C SER A 482 6.16 47.23 -16.90
N ILE A 483 6.77 46.14 -17.37
CA ILE A 483 6.09 45.17 -18.23
C ILE A 483 4.96 44.46 -17.47
N ALA A 484 5.17 44.09 -16.19
CA ALA A 484 4.12 43.52 -15.37
C ALA A 484 2.91 44.43 -15.24
N LEU A 485 3.12 45.74 -15.02
CA LEU A 485 2.06 46.75 -14.95
C LEU A 485 1.29 46.85 -16.29
N VAL A 486 2.00 46.81 -17.42
CA VAL A 486 1.36 46.82 -18.75
C VAL A 486 0.49 45.56 -18.95
N ILE A 487 1.00 44.38 -18.59
CA ILE A 487 0.25 43.12 -18.74
C ILE A 487 -0.96 43.05 -17.78
N GLN A 488 -0.85 43.68 -16.61
CA GLN A 488 -1.95 43.75 -15.62
C GLN A 488 -2.95 44.87 -15.91
N SER A 489 -2.66 45.78 -16.84
CA SER A 489 -3.58 46.85 -17.23
C SER A 489 -4.91 46.26 -17.69
N LYS A 490 -6.01 46.85 -17.21
CA LYS A 490 -7.38 46.44 -17.52
C LYS A 490 -8.08 47.32 -18.55
N ASP A 491 -7.46 48.45 -18.90
CA ASP A 491 -7.94 49.36 -19.94
C ASP A 491 -7.26 48.99 -21.27
N PHE A 492 -8.02 48.32 -22.15
CA PHE A 492 -7.68 48.11 -23.57
C PHE A 492 -8.93 48.23 -24.42
#